data_AF-A0AAE9YH86-F1
#
_entry.id   AF-A0AAE9YH86-F1
#
_cell.length_a   1.000
_cell.length_b   1.000
_cell.length_c   1.000
_cell.angle_alpha   90.00
_cell.angle_beta   90.00
_cell.angle_gamma   90.00
#
_symmetry.space_group_name_H-M   'P 1'
#
loop_
_entity.id
_entity.type
_entity.pdbx_description
1 polymer ?
#
loop_
_entity_poly.entity_id
_entity_poly.type
_entity_poly.pdbx_seq_one_letter_code
_entity_poly.pdbx_strand_id
1 'polypeptide(L)'
;MSRPVRPSRRPRLLVVVLGALLVLGACAGQRQIPDQYGDTTRDNFQEGCEEALTVTTDDLDDSEFVAEDIGDSQPFTAERAQEVCRCSYEGISGPDGIPFEEFKDINEAFEDDPGPLPEDVQAIVTGCVESDPA
;
A
#
# COMPACT_ATOMS: atom_id res chain seq x y z
N MET A 1 -8.84 -63.37 -41.55
CA MET A 1 -9.58 -62.69 -40.47
C MET A 1 -8.63 -61.69 -39.81
N SER A 2 -8.79 -60.39 -40.06
CA SER A 2 -7.89 -59.34 -39.54
C SER A 2 -8.69 -58.36 -38.68
N ARG A 3 -8.30 -58.19 -37.41
CA ARG A 3 -8.92 -57.25 -36.47
C ARG A 3 -8.23 -55.88 -36.55
N PRO A 4 -8.96 -54.76 -36.63
CA PRO A 4 -8.35 -53.44 -36.59
C PRO A 4 -7.98 -53.02 -35.16
N VAL A 5 -6.79 -52.46 -35.00
CA VAL A 5 -6.31 -51.82 -33.76
C VAL A 5 -6.92 -50.42 -33.68
N ARG A 6 -7.60 -50.12 -32.56
CA ARG A 6 -8.15 -48.78 -32.27
C ARG A 6 -7.06 -47.90 -31.65
N PRO A 7 -6.77 -46.70 -32.18
CA PRO A 7 -5.81 -45.80 -31.55
C PRO A 7 -6.42 -45.15 -30.31
N SER A 8 -5.74 -45.31 -29.17
CA SER A 8 -6.09 -44.62 -27.92
C SER A 8 -5.78 -43.12 -28.06
N ARG A 9 -6.79 -42.26 -27.89
CA ARG A 9 -6.65 -40.80 -27.97
C ARG A 9 -6.86 -40.14 -26.60
N ARG A 10 -6.06 -40.43 -25.57
CA ARG A 10 -6.11 -39.60 -24.33
C ARG A 10 -4.76 -39.55 -23.59
N PRO A 11 -3.88 -38.59 -23.94
CA PRO A 11 -2.93 -38.08 -22.95
C PRO A 11 -2.95 -36.55 -22.81
N ARG A 12 -3.89 -35.83 -23.45
CA ARG A 12 -3.89 -34.35 -23.45
C ARG A 12 -4.52 -33.69 -22.22
N LEU A 13 -5.27 -34.42 -21.41
CA LEU A 13 -6.05 -33.84 -20.32
C LEU A 13 -5.22 -33.63 -19.03
N LEU A 14 -4.15 -34.41 -18.84
CA LEU A 14 -3.28 -34.32 -17.66
C LEU A 14 -2.35 -33.09 -17.68
N VAL A 15 -1.95 -32.62 -18.87
CA VAL A 15 -1.04 -31.46 -19.01
C VAL A 15 -1.73 -30.14 -18.65
N VAL A 16 -3.03 -30.03 -18.93
CA VAL A 16 -3.80 -28.79 -18.68
C VAL A 16 -4.01 -28.54 -17.19
N VAL A 17 -4.25 -29.59 -16.40
CA VAL A 17 -4.46 -29.48 -14.95
C VAL A 17 -3.17 -29.09 -14.23
N LEU A 18 -2.02 -29.65 -14.64
CA LEU A 18 -0.73 -29.31 -14.04
C LEU A 18 -0.31 -27.87 -14.36
N GLY A 19 -0.62 -27.39 -15.57
CA GLY A 19 -0.38 -26.00 -15.97
C GLY A 19 -1.23 -25.00 -15.19
N ALA A 20 -2.50 -25.30 -14.95
CA ALA A 20 -3.39 -24.43 -14.17
C ALA A 20 -2.97 -24.31 -12.69
N LEU A 21 -2.45 -25.38 -12.10
CA LEU A 21 -1.94 -25.36 -10.72
C LEU A 21 -0.64 -24.55 -10.57
N LEU A 22 0.24 -24.56 -11.59
CA LEU A 22 1.47 -23.76 -11.58
C LEU A 22 1.20 -22.26 -11.75
N VAL A 23 0.18 -21.87 -12.50
CA VAL A 23 -0.20 -20.46 -12.67
C VAL A 23 -0.80 -19.88 -11.38
N LEU A 24 -1.55 -20.68 -10.61
CA LEU A 24 -2.11 -20.24 -9.32
C LEU A 24 -1.05 -20.08 -8.21
N GLY A 25 0.04 -20.85 -8.25
CA GLY A 25 1.15 -20.70 -7.31
C GLY A 25 2.04 -19.48 -7.57
N ALA A 26 2.05 -18.95 -8.79
CA ALA A 26 2.89 -17.80 -9.17
C ALA A 26 2.37 -16.46 -8.62
N CYS A 27 1.07 -16.35 -8.31
CA CYS A 27 0.50 -15.14 -7.72
C CYS A 27 0.56 -15.12 -6.18
N ALA A 28 0.89 -16.23 -5.53
CA ALA A 28 0.91 -16.34 -4.07
C ALA A 28 2.29 -16.10 -3.43
N GLY A 29 3.37 -16.12 -4.21
CA GLY A 29 4.75 -16.13 -3.70
C GLY A 29 5.55 -14.84 -3.90
N GLN A 30 4.94 -13.76 -4.38
CA GLN A 30 5.69 -12.59 -4.85
C GLN A 30 5.08 -11.25 -4.46
N ARG A 31 4.50 -11.18 -3.25
CA ARG A 31 4.45 -9.90 -2.56
C ARG A 31 5.83 -9.71 -1.97
N GLN A 32 6.65 -8.87 -2.60
CA GLN A 32 7.90 -8.39 -2.01
C GLN A 32 7.52 -7.48 -0.84
N ILE A 33 7.12 -8.10 0.28
CA ILE A 33 6.95 -7.38 1.54
C ILE A 33 8.39 -7.03 1.96
N PRO A 34 8.75 -5.74 2.05
CA PRO A 34 10.07 -5.37 2.50
C PRO A 34 10.30 -5.92 3.90
N ASP A 35 11.54 -6.32 4.20
CA ASP A 35 11.98 -6.79 5.52
C ASP A 35 12.72 -5.70 6.32
N GLN A 36 12.86 -4.51 5.75
CA GLN A 36 13.48 -3.34 6.36
C GLN A 36 13.03 -2.03 5.71
N TYR A 37 13.35 -0.91 6.34
CA TYR A 37 13.36 0.39 5.67
C TYR A 37 14.41 0.38 4.56
N GLY A 38 13.99 0.75 3.37
CA GLY A 38 14.79 0.75 2.15
C GLY A 38 14.11 1.57 1.08
N ASP A 39 14.73 1.65 -0.11
CA ASP A 39 14.23 2.52 -1.18
C ASP A 39 12.79 2.18 -1.57
N THR A 40 12.46 0.89 -1.72
CA THR A 40 11.09 0.46 -2.04
C THR A 40 10.07 0.85 -0.98
N THR A 41 10.41 0.70 0.31
CA THR A 41 9.52 1.10 1.43
C THR A 41 9.30 2.61 1.42
N ARG A 42 10.36 3.39 1.20
CA ARG A 42 10.29 4.85 1.09
C ARG A 42 9.40 5.29 -0.06
N ASP A 43 9.65 4.74 -1.24
CA ASP A 43 8.97 5.19 -2.45
C ASP A 43 7.46 4.86 -2.36
N ASN A 44 7.09 3.66 -1.90
CA ASN A 44 5.69 3.29 -1.66
C ASN A 44 5.02 4.15 -0.59
N PHE A 45 5.72 4.47 0.51
CA PHE A 45 5.19 5.34 1.56
C PHE A 45 4.95 6.75 1.03
N GLN A 46 5.92 7.33 0.32
CA GLN A 46 5.82 8.69 -0.21
C GLN A 46 4.69 8.80 -1.23
N GLU A 47 4.55 7.84 -2.15
CA GLU A 47 3.47 7.81 -3.13
C GLU A 47 2.09 7.81 -2.45
N GLY A 48 1.85 6.88 -1.52
CA GLY A 48 0.57 6.79 -0.82
C GLY A 48 0.28 8.00 0.08
N CYS A 49 1.32 8.56 0.72
CA CYS A 49 1.18 9.75 1.54
C CYS A 49 0.86 11.00 0.71
N GLU A 50 1.56 11.21 -0.41
CA GLU A 50 1.33 12.35 -1.30
C GLU A 50 -0.08 12.28 -1.91
N GLU A 51 -0.52 11.09 -2.34
CA GLU A 51 -1.89 10.86 -2.81
C GLU A 51 -2.91 11.24 -1.72
N ALA A 52 -2.74 10.75 -0.49
CA ALA A 52 -3.65 11.04 0.61
C ALA A 52 -3.73 12.53 0.99
N LEU A 53 -2.63 13.29 0.83
CA LEU A 53 -2.55 14.70 1.22
C LEU A 53 -2.94 15.69 0.10
N THR A 54 -2.88 15.26 -1.17
CA THR A 54 -3.13 16.13 -2.33
C THR A 54 -4.50 15.96 -2.96
N VAL A 55 -5.28 14.94 -2.58
CA VAL A 55 -6.66 14.75 -3.08
C VAL A 55 -7.49 16.00 -2.79
N THR A 56 -7.96 16.66 -3.86
CA THR A 56 -8.79 17.87 -3.81
C THR A 56 -10.27 17.51 -3.94
N THR A 57 -11.13 18.46 -3.59
CA THR A 57 -12.58 18.37 -3.76
C THR A 57 -13.04 18.19 -5.23
N ASP A 58 -12.15 18.27 -6.21
CA ASP A 58 -12.45 18.06 -7.63
C ASP A 58 -12.75 16.58 -7.97
N ASP A 59 -12.32 15.63 -7.13
CA ASP A 59 -12.69 14.20 -7.24
C ASP A 59 -14.01 13.86 -6.52
N LEU A 60 -14.64 14.85 -5.85
CA LEU A 60 -15.87 14.69 -5.06
C LEU A 60 -17.13 15.20 -5.79
N ASP A 61 -17.07 15.48 -7.09
CA ASP A 61 -18.12 16.12 -7.90
C ASP A 61 -19.48 15.35 -7.93
N ASP A 62 -19.57 14.15 -7.35
CA ASP A 62 -20.80 13.33 -7.30
C ASP A 62 -21.34 13.05 -5.88
N SER A 63 -20.86 13.75 -4.83
CA SER A 63 -21.47 13.61 -3.50
C SER A 63 -22.04 14.93 -2.96
N GLU A 64 -23.38 15.03 -2.97
CA GLU A 64 -24.19 15.99 -2.21
C GLU A 64 -24.12 15.69 -0.69
N PHE A 65 -22.92 15.42 -0.18
CA PHE A 65 -22.66 15.30 1.24
C PHE A 65 -21.82 16.50 1.66
N VAL A 66 -22.50 17.50 2.19
CA VAL A 66 -21.86 18.66 2.80
C VAL A 66 -21.10 18.16 4.02
N ALA A 67 -19.79 18.00 3.90
CA ALA A 67 -18.91 17.79 5.04
C ALA A 67 -18.79 19.12 5.79
N GLU A 68 -19.79 19.46 6.59
CA GLU A 68 -19.81 20.65 7.46
C GLU A 68 -18.74 20.60 8.58
N ASP A 69 -17.89 19.57 8.62
CA ASP A 69 -16.92 19.35 9.71
C ASP A 69 -15.54 18.85 9.24
N ILE A 70 -15.12 19.18 8.01
CA ILE A 70 -13.68 19.16 7.67
C ILE A 70 -13.18 20.59 7.84
N GLY A 71 -12.82 20.94 9.08
CA GLY A 71 -12.35 22.29 9.42
C GLY A 71 -11.18 22.71 8.54
N ASP A 72 -11.35 23.80 7.79
CA ASP A 72 -10.37 24.71 7.17
C ASP A 72 -9.08 24.13 6.55
N SER A 73 -9.01 22.82 6.30
CA SER A 73 -7.81 22.16 5.80
C SER A 73 -7.92 22.11 4.28
N GLN A 74 -7.44 23.17 3.64
CA GLN A 74 -7.18 23.14 2.20
C GLN A 74 -6.21 21.98 1.92
N PRO A 75 -6.40 21.23 0.82
CA PRO A 75 -5.46 20.19 0.43
C PRO A 75 -4.05 20.78 0.30
N PHE A 76 -3.03 20.01 0.64
CA PHE A 76 -1.66 20.46 0.51
C PHE A 76 -1.31 20.68 -0.96
N THR A 77 -0.44 21.66 -1.25
CA THR A 77 0.22 21.71 -2.56
C THR A 77 1.08 20.46 -2.73
N ALA A 78 1.32 20.01 -3.96
CA ALA A 78 2.18 18.85 -4.22
C ALA A 78 3.57 19.00 -3.58
N GLU A 79 4.13 20.20 -3.61
CA GLU A 79 5.42 20.52 -2.97
C GLU A 79 5.35 20.36 -1.44
N ARG A 80 4.28 20.86 -0.81
CA ARG A 80 4.12 20.74 0.65
C ARG A 80 3.80 19.32 1.08
N ALA A 81 3.00 18.59 0.31
CA ALA A 81 2.73 17.17 0.55
C ALA A 81 4.03 16.36 0.50
N GLN A 82 4.86 16.56 -0.53
CA GLN A 82 6.17 15.90 -0.63
C GLN A 82 7.07 16.20 0.58
N GLU A 83 7.10 17.44 1.06
CA GLU A 83 7.88 17.80 2.25
C GLU A 83 7.39 17.09 3.52
N VAL A 84 6.08 17.11 3.76
CA VAL A 84 5.46 16.45 4.92
C VAL A 84 5.68 14.94 4.86
N CYS A 85 5.50 14.32 3.68
CA CYS A 85 5.67 12.88 3.49
C CYS A 85 7.13 12.45 3.65
N ARG A 86 8.08 13.23 3.11
CA ARG A 86 9.53 12.98 3.33
C ARG A 86 9.88 13.10 4.82
N CYS A 87 9.47 14.18 5.47
CA CYS A 87 9.73 14.40 6.89
C CYS A 87 9.16 13.26 7.74
N SER A 88 7.91 12.85 7.47
CA SER A 88 7.24 11.78 8.21
C SER A 88 7.97 10.46 8.05
N TYR A 89 8.38 10.12 6.81
CA TYR A 89 9.17 8.92 6.56
C TYR A 89 10.51 8.93 7.31
N GLU A 90 11.23 10.06 7.29
CA GLU A 90 12.51 10.20 7.99
C GLU A 90 12.34 10.09 9.52
N GLY A 91 11.26 10.64 10.08
CA GLY A 91 10.93 10.50 11.49
C GLY A 91 10.56 9.07 11.87
N ILE A 92 9.76 8.39 11.05
CA ILE A 92 9.34 7.00 11.28
C ILE A 92 10.51 6.03 11.12
N SER A 93 11.33 6.18 10.08
CA SER A 93 12.43 5.24 9.77
C SER A 93 13.76 5.59 10.43
N GLY A 94 13.81 6.71 11.16
CA GLY A 94 15.01 7.23 11.81
C GLY A 94 15.50 6.37 12.99
N PRO A 95 16.67 6.70 13.56
CA PRO A 95 17.24 5.95 14.69
C PRO A 95 16.39 5.99 15.96
N ASP A 96 15.63 7.08 16.14
CA ASP A 96 14.68 7.27 17.24
C ASP A 96 13.22 7.02 16.78
N GLY A 97 13.05 6.47 15.58
CA GLY A 97 11.76 6.17 14.97
C GLY A 97 11.20 4.82 15.40
N ILE A 98 10.27 4.32 14.59
CA ILE A 98 9.53 3.10 14.85
C ILE A 98 10.34 1.91 14.32
N PRO A 99 10.52 0.83 15.11
CA PRO A 99 11.11 -0.39 14.60
C PRO A 99 10.34 -0.93 13.39
N PHE A 100 11.05 -1.42 12.37
CA PHE A 100 10.41 -1.84 11.12
C PHE A 100 9.35 -2.94 11.30
N GLU A 101 9.57 -3.89 12.23
CA GLU A 101 8.56 -4.90 12.56
C GLU A 101 7.30 -4.28 13.16
N GLU A 102 7.45 -3.26 14.02
CA GLU A 102 6.30 -2.54 14.58
C GLU A 102 5.57 -1.74 13.50
N PHE A 103 6.29 -1.11 12.57
CA PHE A 103 5.68 -0.46 11.41
C PHE A 103 4.86 -1.43 10.54
N LYS A 104 5.33 -2.67 10.35
CA LYS A 104 4.55 -3.71 9.68
C LYS A 104 3.31 -4.09 10.47
N ASP A 105 3.44 -4.32 11.78
CA ASP A 105 2.32 -4.67 12.64
C ASP A 105 1.24 -3.58 12.62
N ILE A 106 1.65 -2.30 12.61
CA ILE A 106 0.74 -1.17 12.45
C ILE A 106 0.03 -1.24 11.09
N ASN A 107 0.75 -1.38 9.98
CA ASN A 107 0.12 -1.43 8.66
C ASN A 107 -0.86 -2.61 8.53
N GLU A 108 -0.48 -3.80 9.00
CA GLU A 108 -1.34 -4.99 8.98
C GLU A 108 -2.58 -4.78 9.86
N ALA A 109 -2.45 -4.16 11.03
CA ALA A 109 -3.60 -3.83 11.88
C ALA A 109 -4.57 -2.86 11.19
N PHE A 110 -4.05 -1.91 10.42
CA PHE A 110 -4.86 -0.94 9.67
C PHE A 110 -5.56 -1.53 8.44
N GLU A 111 -5.00 -2.56 7.83
CA GLU A 111 -5.66 -3.31 6.76
C GLU A 111 -6.92 -4.01 7.27
N ASP A 112 -6.89 -4.52 8.51
CA ASP A 112 -8.00 -5.26 9.13
C ASP A 112 -8.99 -4.36 9.89
N ASP A 113 -8.51 -3.37 10.64
CA ASP A 113 -9.31 -2.45 11.47
C ASP A 113 -8.83 -1.00 11.30
N PRO A 114 -9.37 -0.26 10.30
CA PRO A 114 -8.96 1.12 10.07
C PRO A 114 -9.37 2.02 11.24
N GLY A 115 -8.37 2.61 11.90
CA GLY A 115 -8.53 3.46 13.09
C GLY A 115 -7.59 4.65 13.12
N PRO A 116 -7.48 5.37 14.24
CA PRO A 116 -6.47 6.41 14.41
C PRO A 116 -5.06 5.79 14.53
N LEU A 117 -4.06 6.43 13.93
CA LEU A 117 -2.66 6.02 14.02
C LEU A 117 -2.20 5.92 15.49
N PRO A 118 -1.23 5.06 15.83
CA PRO A 118 -0.60 5.06 17.14
C PRO A 118 -0.08 6.46 17.52
N GLU A 119 -0.11 6.81 18.81
CA GLU A 119 0.25 8.16 19.28
C GLU A 119 1.66 8.59 18.83
N ASP A 120 2.62 7.66 18.81
CA ASP A 120 3.99 7.93 18.39
C ASP A 120 4.08 8.27 16.89
N VAL A 121 3.31 7.57 16.05
CA VAL A 121 3.21 7.89 14.61
C VAL A 121 2.55 9.26 14.42
N GLN A 122 1.45 9.51 15.14
CA GLN A 122 0.74 10.79 15.06
C GLN A 122 1.67 11.95 15.45
N ALA A 123 2.43 11.82 16.53
CA ALA A 123 3.36 12.86 16.98
C ALA A 123 4.41 13.18 15.91
N ILE A 124 4.95 12.18 15.22
CA ILE A 124 5.90 12.37 14.11
C ILE A 124 5.24 13.14 12.96
N VAL A 125 4.07 12.67 12.50
CA VAL A 125 3.37 13.28 11.36
C VAL A 125 2.93 14.71 11.67
N THR A 126 2.33 14.93 12.84
CA THR A 126 1.92 16.28 13.30
C THR A 126 3.13 17.21 13.39
N GLY A 127 4.26 16.73 13.93
CA GLY A 127 5.50 17.51 13.96
C GLY A 127 5.94 17.95 12.55
N CYS A 128 5.79 17.11 11.54
CA CYS A 128 6.12 17.44 10.15
C CYS A 128 5.12 18.42 9.50
N VAL A 129 3.84 18.33 9.85
CA VAL A 129 2.79 19.25 9.37
C VAL A 129 2.98 20.64 9.96
N GLU A 130 3.25 20.72 11.26
CA GLU A 130 3.40 21.98 12.00
C GLU A 130 4.77 22.64 11.81
N SER A 131 5.78 21.85 11.39
CA SER A 131 7.07 22.39 10.95
C SER A 131 6.91 23.03 9.58
N ASP A 132 6.52 24.31 9.57
CA ASP A 132 6.62 25.16 8.39
C ASP A 132 8.10 25.36 8.04
N PRO A 133 8.55 25.18 6.78
CA PRO A 133 9.87 25.64 6.38
C PRO A 133 9.87 27.17 6.48
N ALA A 134 10.77 27.71 7.31
CA ALA A 134 11.05 29.14 7.38
C ALA A 134 11.58 29.71 6.04
#